data_AF-M0F121-F1
#
_entry.id   AF-M0F121-F1
#
_cell.length_a   1.000
_cell.length_b   1.000
_cell.length_c   1.000
_cell.angle_alpha   90.00
_cell.angle_beta   90.00
_cell.angle_gamma   90.00
#
_symmetry.space_group_name_H-M   'P 1'
#
loop_
_entity.id
_entity.type
_entity.pdbx_description
1 polymer ?
#
loop_
_entity_poly.entity_id
_entity_poly.type
_entity_poly.pdbx_seq_one_letter_code
_entity_poly.pdbx_strand_id
1 'polypeptide(L)'
;MSGSDADDGFDRDRPPRTGGRLDSDRRQGTPYTESQVIMPTVKIVAPFAFTYGLFVTFHGGSSPGGGFQGGAIVAAVVFMIAFAFGIEATRQWLANTVVVGLAVGGALVFAGIGLVPVALGGAFLQYERLPIPDPVKYGMEGVEILGIGTIVAGVLMGLFFVLANGFSDAGGFADADAFADETGGPGTDDPGDGPTAGPTDGAGSADEAGSADAGAQGPAATDGGER
;
A
#
# COMPACT_ATOMS: atom_id res chain seq x y z
N MET A 1 3.91 -2.05 90.88
CA MET A 1 3.64 -3.36 90.26
C MET A 1 3.10 -3.10 88.86
N SER A 2 3.43 -3.95 87.88
CA SER A 2 3.36 -3.66 86.42
C SER A 2 4.32 -2.54 85.96
N GLY A 3 5.12 -2.65 84.89
CA GLY A 3 5.28 -3.73 83.89
C GLY A 3 4.11 -3.79 82.89
N SER A 4 4.27 -3.78 81.57
CA SER A 4 5.45 -3.73 80.69
C SER A 4 4.99 -3.18 79.32
N ASP A 5 5.72 -3.09 78.19
CA ASP A 5 7.03 -3.63 77.75
C ASP A 5 7.71 -2.59 76.81
N ALA A 6 8.75 -2.98 76.05
CA ALA A 6 9.28 -2.24 74.90
C ALA A 6 8.87 -2.91 73.58
N ASP A 7 8.80 -2.16 72.46
CA ASP A 7 9.37 -2.65 71.19
C ASP A 7 9.69 -1.51 70.20
N ASP A 8 10.59 -1.81 69.27
CA ASP A 8 11.16 -0.92 68.24
C ASP A 8 10.19 -0.62 67.07
N GLY A 9 10.39 0.52 66.41
CA GLY A 9 9.56 0.89 65.25
C GLY A 9 10.04 2.13 64.48
N PHE A 10 11.15 2.02 63.75
CA PHE A 10 11.56 3.03 62.77
C PHE A 10 10.57 3.08 61.59
N ASP A 11 9.52 3.89 61.69
CA ASP A 11 8.66 4.21 60.53
C ASP A 11 9.37 5.21 59.61
N ARG A 12 10.23 4.66 58.75
CA ARG A 12 11.02 5.42 57.78
C ARG A 12 10.15 5.91 56.63
N ASP A 13 10.46 7.12 56.17
CA ASP A 13 9.89 7.75 54.97
C ASP A 13 9.57 6.75 53.86
N ARG A 14 8.27 6.52 53.62
CA ARG A 14 7.80 5.91 52.36
C ARG A 14 7.71 7.01 51.32
N PRO A 15 8.61 7.08 50.32
CA PRO A 15 8.40 7.97 49.19
C PRO A 15 7.10 7.58 48.48
N PRO A 16 6.31 8.55 47.99
CA PRO A 16 5.10 8.25 47.25
C PRO A 16 5.45 7.40 46.02
N ARG A 17 4.71 6.31 45.83
CA ARG A 17 4.83 5.51 44.61
C ARG A 17 4.29 6.33 43.45
N THR A 18 5.18 7.02 42.73
CA THR A 18 4.90 7.51 41.39
C THR A 18 4.53 6.31 40.54
N GLY A 19 3.22 6.09 40.37
CA GLY A 19 2.69 5.06 39.49
C GLY A 19 3.23 5.35 38.10
N GLY A 20 4.10 4.47 37.61
CA GLY A 20 4.62 4.54 36.25
C GLY A 20 3.47 4.34 35.29
N ARG A 21 2.82 5.45 34.91
CA ARG A 21 2.03 5.54 33.70
C ARG A 21 3.02 5.25 32.59
N LEU A 22 3.03 4.00 32.12
CA LEU A 22 3.81 3.62 30.97
C LEU A 22 3.29 4.45 29.81
N ASP A 23 4.08 5.40 29.34
CA ASP A 23 3.79 6.23 28.19
C ASP A 23 3.66 5.31 26.97
N SER A 24 2.43 4.87 26.69
CA SER A 24 2.06 4.10 25.50
C SER A 24 2.38 4.88 24.22
N ASP A 25 2.50 6.21 24.33
CA ASP A 25 2.95 7.14 23.31
C ASP A 25 4.46 7.10 23.05
N ARG A 26 5.10 5.93 23.25
CA ARG A 26 6.17 5.48 22.35
C ARG A 26 5.59 5.21 20.96
N ARG A 27 5.16 6.31 20.32
CA ARG A 27 5.03 6.53 18.88
C ARG A 27 6.08 5.67 18.20
N GLN A 28 5.63 4.66 17.45
CA GLN A 28 6.44 3.53 17.01
C GLN A 28 7.76 4.02 16.44
N GLY A 29 8.85 3.69 17.13
CA GLY A 29 10.19 4.13 16.76
C GLY A 29 10.48 3.70 15.32
N THR A 30 11.06 4.62 14.56
CA THR A 30 11.31 4.53 13.12
C THR A 30 11.68 3.10 12.68
N PRO A 31 10.84 2.39 11.89
CA PRO A 31 11.14 1.02 11.44
C PRO A 31 12.35 0.91 10.49
N TYR A 32 12.96 2.04 10.13
CA TYR A 32 14.15 2.14 9.28
C TYR A 32 15.43 2.13 10.13
N THR A 33 15.71 1.02 10.78
CA THR A 33 17.09 0.70 11.20
C THR A 33 17.91 0.52 9.92
N GLU A 34 18.91 1.36 9.69
CA GLU A 34 19.80 1.29 8.52
C GLU A 34 20.52 -0.07 8.46
N SER A 35 19.97 -1.00 7.67
CA SER A 35 20.52 -2.34 7.54
C SER A 35 21.86 -2.29 6.81
N GLN A 36 22.92 -2.58 7.55
CA GLN A 36 24.31 -2.61 7.10
C GLN A 36 24.56 -3.62 5.97
N VAL A 37 23.61 -4.53 5.70
CA VAL A 37 23.66 -5.48 4.59
C VAL A 37 22.72 -5.06 3.45
N ILE A 38 21.45 -4.76 3.74
CA ILE A 38 20.46 -4.49 2.69
C ILE A 38 20.83 -3.24 1.89
N MET A 39 21.18 -2.13 2.55
CA MET A 39 21.44 -0.87 1.84
C MET A 39 22.65 -0.97 0.90
N PRO A 40 23.83 -1.52 1.29
CA PRO A 40 24.92 -1.77 0.35
C PRO A 40 24.57 -2.75 -0.77
N THR A 41 23.86 -3.85 -0.46
CA THR A 41 23.44 -4.82 -1.49
C THR A 41 22.55 -4.17 -2.54
N VAL A 42 21.56 -3.37 -2.15
CA VAL A 42 20.67 -2.68 -3.10
C VAL A 42 21.42 -1.64 -3.93
N LYS A 43 22.36 -0.88 -3.35
CA LYS A 43 23.22 0.05 -4.13
C LYS A 43 24.01 -0.64 -5.24
N ILE A 44 24.42 -1.89 -5.03
CA ILE A 44 25.15 -2.68 -6.02
C ILE A 44 24.20 -3.36 -7.01
N VAL A 45 23.14 -4.01 -6.53
CA VAL A 45 22.25 -4.85 -7.36
C VAL A 45 21.27 -4.03 -8.21
N ALA A 46 20.71 -2.95 -7.68
CA ALA A 46 19.72 -2.13 -8.38
C ALA A 46 20.16 -1.67 -9.79
N PRO A 47 21.36 -1.11 -10.03
CA PRO A 47 21.77 -0.70 -11.37
C PRO A 47 21.90 -1.87 -12.36
N PHE A 48 22.36 -3.05 -11.92
CA PHE A 48 22.41 -4.24 -12.78
C PHE A 48 21.00 -4.76 -13.10
N ALA A 49 20.13 -4.86 -12.09
CA ALA A 49 18.75 -5.28 -12.26
C ALA A 49 17.94 -4.32 -13.16
N PHE A 50 18.18 -3.01 -13.03
CA PHE A 50 17.56 -1.99 -13.89
C PHE A 50 18.04 -2.11 -15.34
N THR A 51 19.36 -2.25 -15.54
CA THR A 51 19.95 -2.45 -16.87
C THR A 51 19.44 -3.75 -17.51
N TYR A 52 19.27 -4.82 -16.72
CA TYR A 52 18.68 -6.08 -17.18
C TYR A 52 17.20 -5.92 -17.53
N GLY A 53 16.41 -5.19 -16.73
CA GLY A 53 15.02 -4.85 -17.06
C GLY A 53 14.89 -4.10 -18.39
N LEU A 54 15.76 -3.09 -18.62
CA LEU A 54 15.83 -2.39 -19.91
C LEU A 54 16.25 -3.32 -21.06
N PHE A 55 17.24 -4.20 -20.84
CA PHE A 55 17.65 -5.19 -21.83
C PHE A 55 16.49 -6.11 -22.24
N VAL A 56 15.74 -6.64 -21.27
CA VAL A 56 14.54 -7.49 -21.50
C VAL A 56 13.44 -6.71 -22.21
N THR A 57 13.23 -5.43 -21.88
CA THR A 57 12.28 -4.55 -22.60
C THR A 57 12.68 -4.41 -24.07
N PHE A 58 13.94 -4.14 -24.37
CA PHE A 58 14.40 -3.85 -25.74
C PHE A 58 14.59 -5.10 -26.64
N HIS A 59 14.66 -6.31 -26.07
CA HIS A 59 14.91 -7.55 -26.83
C HIS A 59 13.70 -8.52 -26.88
N GLY A 60 12.50 -8.06 -26.50
CA GLY A 60 11.27 -8.86 -26.54
C GLY A 60 10.93 -9.45 -27.91
N GLY A 61 11.04 -8.65 -28.98
CA GLY A 61 10.77 -9.10 -30.35
C GLY A 61 11.69 -10.21 -30.88
N SER A 62 12.79 -10.55 -30.20
CA SER A 62 13.77 -11.57 -30.63
C SER A 62 14.11 -12.62 -29.57
N SER A 63 13.58 -12.51 -28.35
CA SER A 63 13.87 -13.41 -27.24
C SER A 63 12.68 -13.55 -26.28
N PRO A 64 12.58 -14.63 -25.48
CA PRO A 64 11.57 -14.72 -24.42
C PRO A 64 11.77 -13.57 -23.42
N GLY A 65 10.84 -12.62 -23.38
CA GLY A 65 11.03 -11.36 -22.68
C GLY A 65 9.93 -10.36 -23.01
N GLY A 66 10.31 -9.09 -23.09
CA GLY A 66 9.48 -8.04 -23.66
C GLY A 66 9.04 -6.94 -22.72
N GLY A 67 8.26 -6.02 -23.26
CA GLY A 67 7.83 -4.79 -22.58
C GLY A 67 7.18 -5.06 -21.22
N PHE A 68 6.26 -6.04 -21.16
CA PHE A 68 5.60 -6.42 -19.90
C PHE A 68 6.60 -6.90 -18.84
N GLN A 69 7.50 -7.82 -19.20
CA GLN A 69 8.43 -8.43 -18.25
C GLN A 69 9.53 -7.44 -17.83
N GLY A 70 10.09 -6.70 -18.78
CA GLY A 70 11.09 -5.67 -18.51
C GLY A 70 10.54 -4.50 -17.70
N GLY A 71 9.31 -4.05 -17.98
CA GLY A 71 8.60 -3.05 -17.18
C GLY A 71 8.33 -3.51 -15.74
N ALA A 72 7.99 -4.80 -15.54
CA ALA A 72 7.85 -5.39 -14.21
C ALA A 72 9.19 -5.46 -13.45
N ILE A 73 10.29 -5.80 -14.13
CA ILE A 73 11.65 -5.77 -13.52
C ILE A 73 12.03 -4.33 -13.12
N VAL A 74 11.75 -3.34 -13.96
CA VAL A 74 11.99 -1.92 -13.66
C VAL A 74 11.21 -1.47 -12.42
N ALA A 75 9.92 -1.83 -12.31
CA ALA A 75 9.13 -1.56 -11.11
C ALA A 75 9.68 -2.26 -9.86
N ALA A 76 10.11 -3.53 -9.99
CA ALA A 76 10.72 -4.28 -8.90
C ALA A 76 12.02 -3.66 -8.37
N VAL A 77 12.81 -2.98 -9.22
CA VAL A 77 13.97 -2.20 -8.77
C VAL A 77 13.54 -1.01 -7.92
N VAL A 78 12.46 -0.32 -8.28
CA VAL A 78 11.92 0.78 -7.45
C VAL A 78 11.39 0.26 -6.12
N PHE A 79 10.75 -0.91 -6.08
CA PHE A 79 10.36 -1.56 -4.82
C PHE A 79 11.58 -1.89 -3.95
N MET A 80 12.64 -2.42 -4.57
CA MET A 80 13.91 -2.73 -3.88
C MET A 80 14.54 -1.49 -3.24
N ILE A 81 14.51 -0.35 -3.94
CA ILE A 81 14.97 0.95 -3.41
C ILE A 81 14.04 1.40 -2.26
N ALA A 82 12.72 1.33 -2.45
CA ALA A 82 11.74 1.71 -1.43
C ALA A 82 11.86 0.91 -0.12
N PHE A 83 12.15 -0.39 -0.19
CA PHE A 83 12.39 -1.21 1.00
C PHE A 83 13.77 -0.96 1.65
N ALA A 84 14.78 -0.55 0.88
CA ALA A 84 16.13 -0.32 1.41
C ALA A 84 16.37 1.10 1.97
N PHE A 85 15.69 2.11 1.41
CA PHE A 85 15.88 3.54 1.75
C PHE A 85 14.64 4.21 2.32
N GLY A 86 13.50 3.51 2.34
CA GLY A 86 12.22 4.02 2.81
C GLY A 86 11.31 4.45 1.66
N ILE A 87 10.02 4.15 1.84
CA ILE A 87 9.00 4.32 0.81
C ILE A 87 8.77 5.81 0.51
N GLU A 88 8.61 6.63 1.56
CA GLU A 88 8.34 8.07 1.39
C GLU A 88 9.55 8.81 0.78
N ALA A 89 10.78 8.46 1.17
CA ALA A 89 11.99 9.00 0.54
C ALA A 89 12.08 8.62 -0.95
N THR A 90 11.68 7.39 -1.30
CA THR A 90 11.66 6.91 -2.68
C THR A 90 10.54 7.55 -3.51
N ARG A 91 9.38 7.81 -2.90
CA ARG A 91 8.24 8.53 -3.49
C ARG A 91 8.54 10.01 -3.72
N GLN A 92 9.31 10.64 -2.83
CA GLN A 92 9.78 12.03 -3.01
C GLN A 92 10.85 12.13 -4.09
N TRP A 93 11.76 11.15 -4.18
CA TRP A 93 12.74 11.05 -5.27
C TRP A 93 12.07 10.77 -6.62
N LEU A 94 11.14 9.83 -6.67
CA LEU A 94 10.38 9.46 -7.85
C LEU A 94 9.05 10.24 -7.90
N ALA A 95 9.14 11.52 -8.27
CA ALA A 95 8.01 12.43 -8.33
C ALA A 95 6.77 11.80 -8.98
N ASN A 96 5.60 11.96 -8.35
CA ASN A 96 4.34 11.31 -8.77
C ASN A 96 4.00 11.51 -10.26
N THR A 97 4.34 12.69 -10.81
CA THR A 97 4.21 13.02 -12.24
C THR A 97 4.95 12.06 -13.17
N VAL A 98 6.07 11.47 -12.73
CA VAL A 98 6.81 10.45 -13.49
C VAL A 98 6.05 9.14 -13.52
N VAL A 99 5.53 8.68 -12.38
CA VAL A 99 4.76 7.42 -12.26
C VAL A 99 3.49 7.49 -13.10
N VAL A 100 2.70 8.56 -12.94
CA VAL A 100 1.50 8.82 -13.74
C VAL A 100 1.86 9.05 -15.21
N GLY A 101 2.94 9.78 -15.49
CA GLY A 101 3.42 10.07 -16.84
C GLY A 101 3.87 8.83 -17.61
N LEU A 102 4.43 7.82 -16.94
CA LEU A 102 4.75 6.52 -17.55
C LEU A 102 3.47 5.75 -17.91
N ALA A 103 2.51 5.66 -16.99
CA ALA A 103 1.26 4.96 -17.22
C ALA A 103 0.41 5.61 -18.33
N VAL A 104 0.15 6.91 -18.21
CA VAL A 104 -0.65 7.69 -19.17
C VAL A 104 0.11 7.87 -20.49
N GLY A 105 1.40 8.19 -20.44
CA GLY A 105 2.23 8.36 -21.63
C GLY A 105 2.33 7.07 -22.45
N GLY A 106 2.53 5.93 -21.81
CA GLY A 106 2.51 4.63 -22.47
C GLY A 106 1.14 4.29 -23.09
N ALA A 107 0.04 4.58 -22.39
CA ALA A 107 -1.30 4.39 -22.93
C ALA A 107 -1.56 5.29 -24.16
N LEU A 108 -1.10 6.55 -24.13
CA LEU A 108 -1.17 7.47 -25.26
C LEU A 108 -0.29 7.03 -26.45
N VAL A 109 0.92 6.49 -26.20
CA VAL A 109 1.78 5.93 -27.25
C VAL A 109 1.14 4.69 -27.88
N PHE A 110 0.61 3.77 -27.07
CA PHE A 110 -0.11 2.58 -27.54
C PHE A 110 -1.31 2.96 -28.41
N ALA A 111 -2.16 3.88 -27.91
CA ALA A 111 -3.30 4.39 -28.66
C ALA A 111 -2.86 5.10 -29.95
N GLY A 112 -1.81 5.93 -29.89
CA GLY A 112 -1.26 6.64 -31.05
C GLY A 112 -0.80 5.68 -32.16
N ILE A 113 0.03 4.69 -31.83
CA ILE A 113 0.53 3.71 -32.81
C ILE A 113 -0.64 2.89 -33.39
N GLY A 114 -1.62 2.50 -32.57
CA GLY A 114 -2.78 1.74 -33.02
C GLY A 114 -3.78 2.54 -33.87
N LEU A 115 -3.93 3.84 -33.61
CA LEU A 115 -4.88 4.72 -34.31
C LEU A 115 -4.33 5.33 -35.60
N VAL A 116 -3.01 5.46 -35.77
CA VAL A 116 -2.39 5.95 -37.03
C VAL A 116 -2.83 5.12 -38.24
N PRO A 117 -2.77 3.77 -38.23
CA PRO A 117 -3.35 2.93 -39.29
C PRO A 117 -4.83 3.19 -39.56
N VAL A 118 -5.64 3.44 -38.52
CA VAL A 118 -7.08 3.72 -38.65
C VAL A 118 -7.33 5.05 -39.37
N ALA A 119 -6.56 6.08 -39.04
CA ALA A 119 -6.60 7.38 -39.73
C ALA A 119 -6.19 7.28 -41.22
N LEU A 120 -5.46 6.22 -41.59
CA LEU A 120 -5.06 5.89 -42.96
C LEU A 120 -6.02 4.89 -43.66
N GLY A 121 -7.17 4.60 -43.06
CA GLY A 121 -8.18 3.68 -43.60
C GLY A 121 -7.90 2.20 -43.40
N GLY A 122 -6.98 1.86 -42.49
CA GLY A 122 -6.69 0.49 -42.06
C GLY A 122 -7.41 0.08 -40.78
N ALA A 123 -7.08 -1.11 -40.26
CA ALA A 123 -7.54 -1.58 -38.95
C ALA A 123 -6.63 -1.09 -37.81
N PHE A 124 -7.13 -1.13 -36.57
CA PHE A 124 -6.33 -0.80 -35.38
C PHE A 124 -5.11 -1.73 -35.27
N LEU A 125 -3.93 -1.15 -35.00
CA LEU A 125 -2.63 -1.85 -35.00
C LEU A 125 -2.28 -2.58 -36.32
N GLN A 126 -2.86 -2.18 -37.46
CA GLN A 126 -2.43 -2.68 -38.77
C GLN A 126 -1.08 -2.06 -39.16
N TYR A 127 0.01 -2.66 -38.68
CA TYR A 127 1.34 -2.09 -38.75
C TYR A 127 1.81 -1.81 -40.18
N GLU A 128 1.38 -2.60 -41.17
CA GLU A 128 1.74 -2.42 -42.60
C GLU A 128 1.31 -1.05 -43.17
N ARG A 129 0.43 -0.32 -42.46
CA ARG A 129 -0.04 1.01 -42.84
C ARG A 129 0.73 2.16 -42.18
N LEU A 130 1.64 1.93 -41.23
CA LEU A 130 2.41 3.04 -40.66
C LEU A 130 3.37 3.65 -41.71
N PRO A 131 3.49 4.99 -41.78
CA PRO A 131 4.32 5.69 -42.75
C PRO A 131 5.80 5.75 -42.31
N ILE A 132 6.39 4.60 -41.98
CA ILE A 132 7.78 4.46 -41.51
C ILE A 132 8.48 3.30 -42.26
N PRO A 133 9.83 3.28 -42.34
CA PRO A 133 10.57 2.09 -42.79
C PRO A 133 10.26 0.87 -41.90
N ASP A 134 10.31 -0.35 -42.45
CA ASP A 134 10.01 -1.63 -41.78
C ASP A 134 8.88 -1.56 -40.72
N PRO A 135 7.67 -1.12 -41.12
CA PRO A 135 6.69 -0.60 -40.19
C PRO A 135 6.08 -1.65 -39.26
N VAL A 136 6.10 -2.93 -39.68
CA VAL A 136 5.75 -4.07 -38.82
C VAL A 136 6.73 -4.22 -37.67
N LYS A 137 8.05 -4.16 -37.94
CA LYS A 137 9.08 -4.29 -36.92
C LYS A 137 9.02 -3.13 -35.93
N TYR A 138 9.18 -1.90 -36.43
CA TYR A 138 9.26 -0.72 -35.56
C TYR A 138 7.91 -0.37 -34.92
N GLY A 139 6.79 -0.74 -35.54
CA GLY A 139 5.46 -0.62 -34.94
C GLY A 139 5.28 -1.55 -33.73
N MET A 140 5.67 -2.83 -33.86
CA MET A 140 5.65 -3.78 -32.73
C MET A 140 6.64 -3.39 -31.63
N GLU A 141 7.90 -3.10 -31.99
CA GLU A 141 8.93 -2.65 -31.02
C GLU A 141 8.47 -1.37 -30.30
N GLY A 142 7.88 -0.40 -30.99
CA GLY A 142 7.35 0.83 -30.39
C GLY A 142 6.18 0.57 -29.42
N VAL A 143 5.21 -0.27 -29.81
CA VAL A 143 4.08 -0.68 -28.95
C VAL A 143 4.58 -1.38 -27.69
N GLU A 144 5.54 -2.29 -27.84
CA GLU A 144 6.08 -3.09 -26.75
C GLU A 144 6.93 -2.26 -25.77
N ILE A 145 7.91 -1.52 -26.30
CA ILE A 145 8.91 -0.80 -25.51
C ILE A 145 8.31 0.47 -24.89
N LEU A 146 7.70 1.32 -25.73
CA LEU A 146 7.26 2.66 -25.33
C LEU A 146 5.80 2.69 -24.85
N GLY A 147 4.97 1.75 -25.31
CA GLY A 147 3.61 1.54 -24.82
C GLY A 147 3.58 0.62 -23.60
N ILE A 148 3.64 -0.69 -23.82
CA ILE A 148 3.39 -1.70 -22.79
C ILE A 148 4.41 -1.62 -21.64
N GLY A 149 5.70 -1.47 -21.93
CA GLY A 149 6.74 -1.42 -20.90
C GLY A 149 6.61 -0.24 -19.93
N THR A 150 6.24 0.94 -20.44
CA THR A 150 6.02 2.13 -19.60
C THR A 150 4.70 2.06 -18.85
N ILE A 151 3.62 1.52 -19.45
CA ILE A 151 2.36 1.24 -18.76
C ILE A 151 2.61 0.32 -17.56
N VAL A 152 3.26 -0.83 -17.78
CA VAL A 152 3.44 -1.85 -16.72
C VAL A 152 4.33 -1.31 -15.61
N ALA A 153 5.43 -0.62 -15.94
CA ALA A 153 6.26 0.03 -14.94
C ALA A 153 5.48 1.08 -14.12
N GLY A 154 4.77 1.99 -14.80
CA GLY A 154 4.00 3.07 -14.18
C GLY A 154 2.85 2.56 -13.29
N VAL A 155 2.07 1.59 -13.77
CA VAL A 155 0.95 1.00 -13.02
C VAL A 155 1.44 0.23 -11.79
N LEU A 156 2.51 -0.57 -11.91
CA LEU A 156 3.06 -1.32 -10.77
C LEU A 156 3.66 -0.39 -9.71
N MET A 157 4.37 0.67 -10.11
CA MET A 157 4.87 1.70 -9.19
C MET A 157 3.74 2.50 -8.53
N GLY A 158 2.71 2.89 -9.30
CA GLY A 158 1.54 3.59 -8.77
C GLY A 158 0.77 2.76 -7.76
N LEU A 159 0.48 1.49 -8.08
CA LEU A 159 -0.18 0.56 -7.17
C LEU A 159 0.63 0.35 -5.90
N PHE A 160 1.96 0.20 -6.00
CA PHE A 160 2.84 0.07 -4.84
C PHE A 160 2.76 1.27 -3.90
N PHE A 161 2.82 2.51 -4.42
CA PHE A 161 2.71 3.70 -3.57
C PHE A 161 1.30 3.90 -2.98
N VAL A 162 0.23 3.57 -3.72
CA VAL A 162 -1.15 3.60 -3.21
C VAL A 162 -1.31 2.60 -2.06
N LEU A 163 -0.85 1.35 -2.23
CA LEU A 163 -0.92 0.33 -1.18
C LEU A 163 -0.05 0.70 0.04
N ALA A 164 1.10 1.32 -0.17
CA ALA A 164 2.00 1.72 0.91
C ALA A 164 1.51 2.91 1.74
N ASN A 165 0.69 3.80 1.16
CA ASN A 165 0.04 4.88 1.91
C ASN A 165 -1.13 4.38 2.78
N GLY A 166 -1.71 3.22 2.43
CA GLY A 166 -2.88 2.66 3.11
C GLY A 166 -4.20 3.31 2.69
N PHE A 167 -5.29 2.56 2.87
CA PHE A 167 -6.64 2.97 2.45
C PHE A 167 -7.30 4.05 3.33
N SER A 168 -6.58 4.59 4.32
CA SER A 168 -7.11 5.54 5.32
C SER A 168 -7.09 7.01 4.89
N ASP A 169 -6.25 7.35 3.91
CA ASP A 169 -6.00 8.73 3.45
C ASP A 169 -6.15 8.85 1.92
N ALA A 170 -6.55 7.75 1.27
CA ALA A 170 -6.77 7.69 -0.16
C ALA A 170 -8.26 7.92 -0.46
N GLY A 171 -8.59 9.15 -0.87
CA GLY A 171 -9.71 9.36 -1.79
C GLY A 171 -9.44 8.54 -3.05
N GLY A 172 -10.01 7.33 -3.08
CA GLY A 172 -9.80 6.36 -4.15
C GLY A 172 -10.34 6.87 -5.48
N PHE A 173 -10.07 6.13 -6.56
CA PHE A 173 -10.44 6.51 -7.94
C PHE A 173 -11.96 6.53 -8.23
N ALA A 174 -12.80 6.48 -7.21
CA ALA A 174 -14.18 6.92 -7.23
C ALA A 174 -14.44 7.69 -5.94
N ASP A 175 -14.90 8.93 -6.09
CA ASP A 175 -15.60 9.65 -5.03
C ASP A 175 -16.91 8.87 -4.77
N ALA A 176 -16.90 7.97 -3.80
CA ALA A 176 -18.02 7.04 -3.57
C ALA A 176 -19.27 7.77 -3.05
N ASP A 177 -19.07 8.95 -2.47
CA ASP A 177 -20.13 9.80 -1.94
C ASP A 177 -20.88 10.54 -3.07
N ALA A 178 -20.25 10.73 -4.23
CA ALA A 178 -20.90 11.27 -5.43
C ALA A 178 -22.02 10.38 -5.99
N PHE A 179 -22.07 9.09 -5.63
CA PHE A 179 -23.19 8.19 -5.96
C PHE A 179 -24.29 8.16 -4.89
N ALA A 180 -24.06 8.74 -3.70
CA ALA A 180 -25.07 8.84 -2.65
C ALA A 180 -25.98 10.06 -2.86
N ASP A 181 -25.42 11.18 -3.33
CA ASP A 181 -26.11 12.48 -3.46
C ASP A 181 -27.20 12.49 -4.56
N GLU A 182 -27.08 11.65 -5.60
CA GLU A 182 -28.15 11.50 -6.62
C GLU A 182 -29.36 10.67 -6.14
N THR A 183 -29.32 10.06 -4.95
CA THR A 183 -30.47 9.35 -4.35
C THR A 183 -31.09 10.13 -3.19
N GLY A 184 -31.65 11.31 -3.51
CA GLY A 184 -32.29 12.19 -2.53
C GLY A 184 -33.36 11.52 -1.67
N GLY A 185 -33.06 11.33 -0.39
CA GLY A 185 -34.01 11.17 0.71
C GLY A 185 -34.32 12.52 1.36
N PRO A 186 -35.53 12.75 1.91
CA PRO A 186 -35.97 14.08 2.28
C PRO A 186 -35.17 14.64 3.47
N GLY A 187 -34.79 15.91 3.35
CA GLY A 187 -33.92 16.58 4.31
C GLY A 187 -34.53 16.78 5.69
N THR A 188 -33.64 16.92 6.66
CA THR A 188 -33.92 17.58 7.94
C THR A 188 -32.96 18.76 8.05
N ASP A 189 -33.45 19.95 7.72
CA ASP A 189 -32.73 21.20 7.97
C ASP A 189 -32.50 21.35 9.49
N ASP A 190 -31.24 21.44 9.91
CA ASP A 190 -30.87 21.86 11.26
C ASP A 190 -30.60 23.37 11.28
N PRO A 191 -31.24 24.11 12.21
CA PRO A 191 -30.74 25.42 12.56
C PRO A 191 -30.77 25.69 14.08
N GLY A 192 -29.59 25.88 14.69
CA GLY A 192 -29.48 26.87 15.78
C GLY A 192 -28.42 26.63 16.87
N ASP A 193 -27.52 27.62 17.01
CA ASP A 193 -26.62 27.79 18.15
C ASP A 193 -27.36 27.91 19.52
N GLY A 194 -26.77 27.41 20.61
CA GLY A 194 -27.20 27.76 21.97
C GLY A 194 -26.59 26.91 23.12
N PRO A 195 -26.21 27.48 24.29
CA PRO A 195 -25.23 26.82 25.17
C PRO A 195 -25.74 26.25 26.52
N THR A 196 -25.01 25.23 27.01
CA THR A 196 -24.77 24.83 28.43
C THR A 196 -25.95 24.50 29.37
N ALA A 197 -25.97 23.28 29.95
CA ALA A 197 -26.18 23.05 31.40
C ALA A 197 -25.99 21.57 31.84
N GLY A 198 -25.19 21.35 32.90
CA GLY A 198 -25.53 20.55 34.10
C GLY A 198 -25.73 19.01 34.05
N PRO A 199 -25.25 18.25 35.06
CA PRO A 199 -25.35 16.79 35.11
C PRO A 199 -26.51 16.26 35.98
N THR A 200 -26.86 14.98 35.81
CA THR A 200 -27.64 14.20 36.79
C THR A 200 -27.12 12.77 36.93
N ASP A 201 -26.62 12.43 38.11
CA ASP A 201 -26.40 11.05 38.56
C ASP A 201 -27.73 10.32 38.77
N GLY A 202 -27.74 8.99 38.66
CA GLY A 202 -28.93 8.17 38.93
C GLY A 202 -28.67 6.66 38.83
N ALA A 203 -28.34 6.03 39.95
CA ALA A 203 -28.05 4.59 40.02
C ALA A 203 -29.31 3.71 39.96
N GLY A 204 -29.17 2.47 39.48
CA GLY A 204 -30.18 1.42 39.53
C GLY A 204 -29.56 0.04 39.28
N SER A 205 -29.62 -0.84 40.28
CA SER A 205 -28.89 -2.12 40.37
C SER A 205 -29.80 -3.36 40.25
N ALA A 206 -29.18 -4.54 40.35
CA ALA A 206 -29.74 -5.90 40.40
C ALA A 206 -30.14 -6.48 39.03
N ASP A 207 -29.46 -7.51 38.51
CA ASP A 207 -29.24 -8.89 39.01
C ASP A 207 -30.43 -9.81 38.71
N GLU A 208 -30.25 -10.76 37.76
CA GLU A 208 -30.68 -12.14 37.98
C GLU A 208 -29.83 -13.12 37.16
N ALA A 209 -29.59 -14.31 37.72
CA ALA A 209 -28.65 -15.32 37.20
C ALA A 209 -29.39 -16.53 36.62
N GLY A 210 -28.75 -17.23 35.68
CA GLY A 210 -29.25 -18.50 35.12
C GLY A 210 -28.08 -19.38 34.65
N SER A 211 -28.03 -20.63 35.12
CA SER A 211 -26.80 -21.46 35.15
C SER A 211 -26.88 -22.78 34.37
N ALA A 212 -25.72 -23.21 33.84
CA ALA A 212 -25.35 -24.60 33.50
C ALA A 212 -26.11 -25.27 32.32
N ASP A 213 -25.65 -26.36 31.69
CA ASP A 213 -24.49 -27.25 31.92
C ASP A 213 -23.97 -27.94 30.63
N ALA A 214 -22.76 -28.50 30.71
CA ALA A 214 -22.13 -29.63 30.00
C ALA A 214 -22.57 -30.13 28.60
N GLY A 215 -21.57 -30.49 27.78
CA GLY A 215 -21.75 -31.28 26.55
C GLY A 215 -20.47 -31.62 25.78
N ALA A 216 -19.54 -32.37 26.39
CA ALA A 216 -18.27 -32.72 25.74
C ALA A 216 -18.40 -33.86 24.71
N GLN A 217 -17.71 -33.72 23.56
CA GLN A 217 -17.03 -34.84 22.86
C GLN A 217 -16.17 -34.37 21.67
N GLY A 218 -14.96 -34.90 21.62
CA GLY A 218 -14.16 -35.15 20.42
C GLY A 218 -13.29 -36.39 20.72
N PRO A 219 -12.22 -36.69 19.95
CA PRO A 219 -11.91 -36.27 18.58
C PRO A 219 -11.75 -37.51 17.65
N ALA A 220 -11.54 -37.30 16.35
CA ALA A 220 -10.94 -38.31 15.48
C ALA A 220 -10.17 -37.65 14.32
N ALA A 221 -8.84 -37.78 14.34
CA ALA A 221 -8.01 -37.56 13.17
C ALA A 221 -7.80 -38.90 12.44
N THR A 222 -7.76 -38.89 11.12
CA THR A 222 -7.20 -39.99 10.32
C THR A 222 -6.27 -39.44 9.27
N ASP A 223 -4.99 -39.72 9.48
CA ASP A 223 -3.90 -39.72 8.51
C ASP A 223 -4.14 -40.77 7.40
N GLY A 224 -3.44 -40.67 6.26
CA GLY A 224 -3.40 -41.76 5.28
C GLY A 224 -3.14 -41.41 3.81
N GLY A 225 -1.85 -41.37 3.42
CA GLY A 225 -1.38 -42.21 2.30
C GLY A 225 -1.43 -41.67 0.85
N GLU A 226 -0.26 -41.24 0.39
CA GLU A 226 0.38 -41.56 -0.91
C GLU A 226 -0.47 -42.17 -2.06
N ARG A 227 -0.46 -41.52 -3.24
CA ARG A 227 -0.02 -42.07 -4.55
C ARG A 227 0.51 -40.98 -5.47
#